data_AF-A0A1X7E129-F1
#
_entry.id   AF-A0A1X7E129-F1
#
_cell.length_a   1.000
_cell.length_b   1.000
_cell.length_c   1.000
_cell.angle_alpha   90.00
_cell.angle_beta   90.00
_cell.angle_gamma   90.00
#
_symmetry.space_group_name_H-M   'P 1'
#
loop_
_entity.id
_entity.type
_entity.pdbx_description
1 polymer ?
#
loop_
_entity_poly.entity_id
_entity_poly.type
_entity_poly.pdbx_seq_one_letter_code
_entity_poly.pdbx_strand_id
1 'polypeptide(L)'
;MNKDILSSSGINETDHDKKEDIVSEILSEQSFNMFIRHRGRPLTTPQHLSPFINVDRQKYFDWEQKNSFNKAFMDDFEKRMDSSSFAKMRGGISHTMLTAQRSFPAYKFLVKEFINDEWTSAVSPHKAFHRDHIVHQPMTAYVAMVLLGESSIDSSTTATDPSSSFNLNLLGKAATLLREGPDCQYLRDYMKELRFPKLVYSGQFSQYLAEMCIKETTYLAALFHDIGYPYQFVGKIQNNLREHSQALVSLDTLAKSIGNTYKNRLVFHPLDGYRTHSRSAPSTWGEKYFEIIKESLRSTHGMHSALNFLFLNDRIRKFPDDPEQSPLSRFCLEWAAKAILMHDMCGLYITKAKNKEITFKHKHLRVRFRTSPLSYILVLADSIQNFGRINAKFSKKESTTESPISIEYGSKCSKVKLQFNKKSKELTIISYYPSIRDVIENNKKFMPEQEQLFFHPDFGYLDSEGTGISRIRLRAAHDV
;
A
#
# COMPACT_ATOMS: atom_id res chain seq x y z
N MET A 1 45.14 40.21 -46.09
CA MET A 1 45.36 39.98 -44.65
C MET A 1 44.59 41.05 -43.87
N ASN A 2 43.35 40.74 -43.47
CA ASN A 2 42.49 41.51 -42.55
C ASN A 2 41.65 40.45 -41.82
N LYS A 3 41.94 40.13 -40.56
CA LYS A 3 41.44 40.73 -39.30
C LYS A 3 39.91 40.66 -39.14
N ASP A 4 39.53 39.81 -38.19
CA ASP A 4 38.21 39.58 -37.60
C ASP A 4 37.54 40.86 -37.09
N ILE A 5 36.21 40.96 -37.29
CA ILE A 5 35.26 41.57 -36.35
C ILE A 5 33.90 40.83 -36.45
N LEU A 6 33.61 40.05 -35.39
CA LEU A 6 32.32 39.86 -34.68
C LEU A 6 31.01 39.94 -35.47
N SER A 7 30.31 38.80 -35.60
CA SER A 7 28.84 38.76 -35.70
C SER A 7 28.25 37.98 -34.52
N SER A 8 27.65 38.71 -33.59
CA SER A 8 26.80 38.20 -32.53
C SER A 8 25.43 37.82 -33.10
N SER A 9 25.14 36.53 -33.26
CA SER A 9 23.78 36.03 -33.45
C SER A 9 23.18 35.68 -32.08
N GLY A 10 22.26 36.52 -31.62
CA GLY A 10 21.54 36.34 -30.36
C GLY A 10 20.71 35.07 -30.35
N ILE A 11 20.99 34.21 -29.38
CA ILE A 11 20.08 33.16 -28.93
C ILE A 11 19.30 33.78 -27.76
N ASN A 12 18.15 34.38 -28.09
CA ASN A 12 17.08 34.63 -27.13
C ASN A 12 15.91 33.75 -27.56
N GLU A 13 16.03 32.44 -27.33
CA GLU A 13 14.85 31.58 -27.22
C GLU A 13 14.47 31.49 -25.74
N THR A 14 13.29 32.03 -25.49
CA THR A 14 12.58 32.16 -24.23
C THR A 14 12.35 30.81 -23.55
N ASP A 15 13.11 30.53 -22.49
CA ASP A 15 12.93 29.37 -21.60
C ASP A 15 11.76 29.56 -20.60
N HIS A 16 10.83 30.46 -20.91
CA HIS A 16 9.68 30.80 -20.06
C HIS A 16 8.45 29.90 -20.28
N ASP A 17 8.35 29.18 -21.41
CA ASP A 17 7.18 28.33 -21.74
C ASP A 17 7.24 26.89 -21.20
N LYS A 18 8.34 26.46 -20.55
CA LYS A 18 8.50 25.04 -20.12
C LYS A 18 8.01 24.72 -18.70
N LYS A 19 7.66 25.73 -17.89
CA LYS A 19 7.31 25.51 -16.47
C LYS A 19 5.81 25.26 -16.20
N GLU A 20 4.91 25.60 -17.12
CA GLU A 20 3.46 25.48 -16.90
C GLU A 20 2.93 24.04 -16.96
N ASP A 21 3.67 23.12 -17.60
CA ASP A 21 3.23 21.72 -17.79
C ASP A 21 3.54 20.79 -16.61
N ILE A 22 4.33 21.21 -15.63
CA ILE A 22 4.77 20.34 -14.53
C ILE A 22 4.06 20.75 -13.23
N VAL A 23 3.24 19.84 -12.71
CA VAL A 23 2.67 19.97 -11.36
C VAL A 23 3.44 19.10 -10.38
N SER A 24 3.53 19.51 -9.12
CA SER A 24 4.26 18.74 -8.12
C SER A 24 3.63 18.73 -6.74
N GLU A 25 3.89 17.66 -5.99
CA GLU A 25 3.49 17.49 -4.59
C GLU A 25 4.71 17.03 -3.77
N ILE A 26 4.83 17.52 -2.53
CA ILE A 26 5.94 17.14 -1.63
C ILE A 26 5.36 16.37 -0.45
N LEU A 27 5.88 15.16 -0.26
CA LEU A 27 5.52 14.26 0.81
C LEU A 27 6.68 14.19 1.82
N SER A 28 6.41 14.44 3.09
CA SER A 28 7.39 14.45 4.17
C SER A 28 6.74 14.10 5.51
N GLU A 29 7.54 13.90 6.56
CA GLU A 29 7.04 13.75 7.94
C GLU A 29 6.16 14.94 8.35
N GLN A 30 6.55 16.15 7.95
CA GLN A 30 5.79 17.37 8.20
C GLN A 30 4.43 17.34 7.50
N SER A 31 4.40 16.98 6.20
CA SER A 31 3.14 16.91 5.46
C SER A 31 2.24 15.77 5.96
N PHE A 32 2.83 14.68 6.46
CA PHE A 32 2.12 13.58 7.12
C PHE A 32 1.50 13.99 8.46
N ASN A 33 2.18 14.75 9.32
CA ASN A 33 1.53 15.30 10.52
C ASN A 33 0.44 16.31 10.19
N MET A 34 0.67 17.09 9.14
CA MET A 34 -0.32 17.99 8.58
C MET A 34 -1.39 17.27 7.77
N PHE A 35 -1.37 15.94 7.65
CA PHE A 35 -2.42 15.18 6.95
C PHE A 35 -3.81 15.45 7.57
N ILE A 36 -3.87 15.80 8.86
CA ILE A 36 -5.09 16.27 9.52
C ILE A 36 -5.63 17.59 8.90
N ARG A 37 -4.81 18.33 8.15
CA ARG A 37 -5.07 19.62 7.46
C ARG A 37 -4.24 19.77 6.16
N HIS A 38 -4.30 18.83 5.21
CA HIS A 38 -3.55 18.95 3.96
C HIS A 38 -4.08 20.15 3.14
N ARG A 39 -3.18 21.06 2.75
CA ARG A 39 -3.53 22.32 2.04
C ARG A 39 -4.59 23.18 2.74
N GLY A 40 -4.58 23.20 4.07
CA GLY A 40 -5.52 24.02 4.87
C GLY A 40 -6.94 23.43 4.99
N ARG A 41 -7.20 22.26 4.39
CA ARG A 41 -8.45 21.52 4.54
C ARG A 41 -8.21 20.23 5.32
N PRO A 42 -9.12 19.82 6.21
CA PRO A 42 -8.99 18.53 6.84
C PRO A 42 -9.15 17.43 5.78
N LEU A 43 -8.06 16.72 5.46
CA LEU A 43 -8.15 15.39 4.86
C LEU A 43 -8.65 14.47 5.98
N THR A 44 -9.96 14.53 6.24
CA THR A 44 -10.58 13.65 7.21
C THR A 44 -10.40 12.23 6.70
N THR A 45 -9.89 11.34 7.55
CA THR A 45 -9.93 9.93 7.27
C THR A 45 -11.33 9.53 6.81
N PRO A 46 -11.44 8.63 5.80
CA PRO A 46 -12.74 8.23 5.31
C PRO A 46 -13.62 7.71 6.46
N GLN A 47 -14.75 8.39 6.69
CA GLN A 47 -15.75 8.07 7.73
C GLN A 47 -17.16 7.98 7.14
N HIS A 48 -17.26 7.90 5.81
CA HIS A 48 -18.52 8.07 5.09
C HIS A 48 -19.34 6.77 5.08
N LEU A 49 -18.71 5.60 5.15
CA LEU A 49 -19.38 4.32 5.40
C LEU A 49 -19.12 3.91 6.87
N SER A 50 -19.76 4.62 7.79
CA SER A 50 -19.72 4.31 9.22
C SER A 50 -20.73 3.22 9.62
N PRO A 51 -20.35 2.18 10.39
CA PRO A 51 -19.09 1.45 10.39
C PRO A 51 -19.19 0.14 9.59
N PHE A 52 -18.06 -0.34 9.08
CA PHE A 52 -17.89 -1.65 8.43
C PHE A 52 -18.34 -2.86 9.27
N ILE A 53 -18.52 -2.68 10.58
CA ILE A 53 -18.86 -3.72 11.54
C ILE A 53 -19.96 -3.22 12.47
N ASN A 54 -21.04 -3.99 12.62
CA ASN A 54 -21.94 -3.90 13.77
C ASN A 54 -21.19 -4.42 15.01
N VAL A 55 -20.31 -3.59 15.56
CA VAL A 55 -19.74 -3.81 16.89
C VAL A 55 -20.77 -3.33 17.91
N ASP A 56 -20.90 -4.07 19.01
CA ASP A 56 -21.59 -3.59 20.21
C ASP A 56 -20.84 -2.34 20.71
N ARG A 57 -21.32 -1.17 20.27
CA ARG A 57 -20.68 0.12 20.51
C ARG A 57 -20.61 0.42 21.99
N GLN A 58 -21.61 0.00 22.77
CA GLN A 58 -21.66 0.25 24.20
C GLN A 58 -20.62 -0.59 24.93
N LYS A 59 -20.57 -1.90 24.67
CA LYS A 59 -19.55 -2.79 25.26
C LYS A 59 -18.13 -2.33 24.91
N TYR A 60 -17.94 -1.82 23.70
CA TYR A 60 -16.65 -1.32 23.23
C TYR A 60 -16.28 0.03 23.84
N PHE A 61 -17.25 0.95 23.94
CA PHE A 61 -17.10 2.24 24.61
C PHE A 61 -16.81 2.06 26.11
N ASP A 62 -17.55 1.18 26.79
CA ASP A 62 -17.35 0.85 28.21
C ASP A 62 -15.96 0.25 28.46
N TRP A 63 -15.49 -0.59 27.53
CA TRP A 63 -14.13 -1.11 27.59
C TRP A 63 -13.09 0.00 27.38
N GLU A 64 -13.31 0.94 26.46
CA GLU A 64 -12.42 2.07 26.17
C GLU A 64 -12.35 3.07 27.33
N GLN A 65 -13.47 3.32 28.01
CA GLN A 65 -13.48 4.12 29.24
C GLN A 65 -12.68 3.45 30.37
N LYS A 66 -12.68 2.11 30.41
CA LYS A 66 -11.94 1.32 31.43
C LYS A 66 -10.47 1.08 31.07
N ASN A 67 -10.11 1.13 29.79
CA ASN A 67 -8.77 0.83 29.29
C ASN A 67 -8.27 2.04 28.51
N SER A 68 -7.32 2.77 29.07
CA SER A 68 -6.66 3.96 28.49
C SER A 68 -5.77 3.62 27.29
N PHE A 69 -6.29 2.84 26.34
CA PHE A 69 -5.55 2.19 25.28
C PHE A 69 -4.76 3.15 24.40
N ASN A 70 -5.35 4.28 24.01
CA ASN A 70 -4.63 5.28 23.22
C ASN A 70 -3.49 5.91 24.01
N LYS A 71 -3.66 6.11 25.32
CA LYS A 71 -2.58 6.58 26.18
C LYS A 71 -1.48 5.53 26.30
N ALA A 72 -1.83 4.28 26.61
CA ALA A 72 -0.86 3.18 26.70
C ALA A 72 -0.12 2.93 25.38
N PHE A 73 -0.82 2.95 24.23
CA PHE A 73 -0.21 2.88 22.90
C PHE A 73 0.80 4.00 22.70
N MET A 74 0.42 5.24 23.00
CA MET A 74 1.28 6.40 22.80
C MET A 74 2.47 6.39 23.76
N ASP A 75 2.28 5.95 25.00
CA ASP A 75 3.36 5.80 25.99
C ASP A 75 4.36 4.72 25.53
N ASP A 76 3.89 3.59 24.98
CA ASP A 76 4.77 2.53 24.48
C ASP A 76 5.46 2.94 23.17
N PHE A 77 4.76 3.67 22.31
CA PHE A 77 5.34 4.25 21.09
C PHE A 77 6.40 5.31 21.38
N GLU A 78 6.18 6.14 22.40
CA GLU A 78 7.16 7.12 22.90
C GLU A 78 8.41 6.45 23.46
N LYS A 79 8.26 5.36 24.22
CA LYS A 79 9.41 4.60 24.77
C LYS A 79 10.27 3.96 23.68
N ARG A 80 9.67 3.53 22.57
CA ARG A 80 10.35 2.80 21.50
C ARG A 80 11.21 3.69 20.60
N MET A 81 10.80 4.94 20.40
CA MET A 81 11.46 5.86 19.46
C MET A 81 12.20 6.98 20.18
N ASP A 82 13.16 7.61 19.51
CA ASP A 82 13.73 8.85 20.03
C ASP A 82 12.66 9.96 20.06
N SER A 83 12.81 10.89 21.00
CA SER A 83 11.82 11.96 21.23
C SER A 83 11.56 12.83 20.00
N SER A 84 12.56 13.01 19.12
CA SER A 84 12.41 13.81 17.90
C SER A 84 11.51 13.09 16.91
N SER A 85 11.80 11.82 16.63
CA SER A 85 11.00 10.96 15.77
C SER A 85 9.56 10.85 16.29
N PHE A 86 9.37 10.59 17.59
CA PHE A 86 8.03 10.54 18.20
C PHE A 86 7.24 11.83 18.00
N ALA A 87 7.83 12.99 18.32
CA ALA A 87 7.17 14.28 18.16
C ALA A 87 6.72 14.53 16.70
N LYS A 88 7.51 14.05 15.74
CA LYS A 88 7.24 14.16 14.30
C LYS A 88 6.28 13.12 13.73
N MET A 89 5.81 12.14 14.47
CA MET A 89 4.92 11.12 13.90
C MET A 89 3.64 10.89 14.71
N ARG A 90 3.66 11.26 16.00
CA ARG A 90 2.55 11.03 16.93
C ARG A 90 1.20 11.51 16.40
N GLY A 91 1.15 12.67 15.73
CA GLY A 91 -0.09 13.25 15.23
C GLY A 91 -0.72 12.41 14.12
N GLY A 92 0.04 12.13 13.06
CA GLY A 92 -0.44 11.32 11.94
C GLY A 92 -0.75 9.87 12.34
N ILE A 93 0.06 9.29 13.24
CA ILE A 93 -0.17 7.94 13.76
C ILE A 93 -1.42 7.91 14.63
N SER A 94 -1.56 8.76 15.64
CA SER A 94 -2.76 8.80 16.49
C SER A 94 -4.04 8.91 15.67
N HIS A 95 -4.06 9.79 14.66
CA HIS A 95 -5.22 9.95 13.78
C HIS A 95 -5.53 8.68 12.96
N THR A 96 -4.48 8.07 12.41
CA THR A 96 -4.60 6.86 11.62
C THR A 96 -5.08 5.69 12.46
N MET A 97 -4.52 5.51 13.65
CA MET A 97 -4.90 4.47 14.61
C MET A 97 -6.35 4.63 15.06
N LEU A 98 -6.79 5.83 15.44
CA LEU A 98 -8.20 6.10 15.80
C LEU A 98 -9.17 5.68 14.70
N THR A 99 -8.80 5.93 13.45
CA THR A 99 -9.61 5.53 12.28
C THR A 99 -9.56 4.02 12.07
N ALA A 100 -8.37 3.43 12.15
CA ALA A 100 -8.15 1.98 12.07
C ALA A 100 -9.08 1.23 13.02
N GLN A 101 -9.19 1.72 14.25
CA GLN A 101 -9.99 1.11 15.30
C GLN A 101 -11.50 1.16 15.01
N ARG A 102 -11.98 2.21 14.35
CA ARG A 102 -13.39 2.32 13.96
C ARG A 102 -13.73 1.39 12.81
N SER A 103 -12.82 1.25 11.84
CA SER A 103 -13.05 0.47 10.62
C SER A 103 -12.62 -1.00 10.75
N PHE A 104 -11.66 -1.29 11.63
CA PHE A 104 -11.14 -2.62 11.96
C PHE A 104 -10.83 -2.73 13.48
N PRO A 105 -11.87 -2.88 14.32
CA PRO A 105 -11.77 -3.00 15.79
C PRO A 105 -10.81 -4.08 16.30
N ALA A 106 -10.56 -5.13 15.51
CA ALA A 106 -9.59 -6.19 15.78
C ALA A 106 -8.19 -5.62 16.08
N TYR A 107 -7.86 -4.53 15.40
CA TYR A 107 -6.56 -3.90 15.49
C TYR A 107 -6.22 -3.47 16.92
N LYS A 108 -7.21 -3.10 17.75
CA LYS A 108 -6.95 -2.75 19.16
C LYS A 108 -6.31 -3.91 19.93
N PHE A 109 -6.61 -5.16 19.59
CA PHE A 109 -6.02 -6.31 20.27
C PHE A 109 -4.62 -6.65 19.77
N LEU A 110 -4.30 -6.25 18.55
CA LEU A 110 -3.05 -6.62 17.89
C LEU A 110 -1.99 -5.54 18.03
N VAL A 111 -2.38 -4.27 18.21
CA VAL A 111 -1.42 -3.16 18.17
C VAL A 111 -0.31 -3.28 19.22
N LYS A 112 -0.63 -3.84 20.40
CA LYS A 112 0.37 -4.00 21.47
C LYS A 112 1.46 -4.98 21.07
N GLU A 113 1.07 -6.03 20.35
CA GLU A 113 2.01 -6.98 19.75
C GLU A 113 2.78 -6.37 18.58
N PHE A 114 2.24 -5.33 17.93
CA PHE A 114 2.91 -4.64 16.82
C PHE A 114 3.94 -3.61 17.30
N ILE A 115 3.75 -3.03 18.50
CA ILE A 115 4.65 -2.04 19.10
C ILE A 115 5.88 -2.65 19.76
N ASN A 116 5.83 -3.92 20.14
CA ASN A 116 6.97 -4.55 20.83
C ASN A 116 8.24 -4.56 19.94
N ASP A 117 9.41 -4.51 20.58
CA ASP A 117 10.70 -4.56 19.89
C ASP A 117 10.93 -5.91 19.19
N GLU A 118 10.21 -6.95 19.63
CA GLU A 118 10.18 -8.27 19.01
C GLU A 118 9.63 -8.23 17.59
N TRP A 119 8.69 -7.34 17.27
CA TRP A 119 8.22 -7.11 15.92
C TRP A 119 9.32 -6.56 15.02
N THR A 120 10.14 -5.65 15.56
CA THR A 120 11.27 -5.03 14.85
C THR A 120 12.41 -6.03 14.62
N SER A 121 12.58 -6.98 15.55
CA SER A 121 13.65 -7.99 15.51
C SER A 121 13.25 -9.26 14.75
N ALA A 122 12.00 -9.74 14.85
CA ALA A 122 11.49 -10.91 14.15
C ALA A 122 11.40 -10.68 12.64
N VAL A 123 11.14 -9.44 12.21
CA VAL A 123 10.87 -9.19 10.79
C VAL A 123 12.13 -9.20 9.94
N SER A 124 13.33 -8.93 10.46
CA SER A 124 14.57 -8.97 9.67
C SER A 124 15.89 -8.85 10.48
N PRO A 125 16.30 -9.85 11.28
CA PRO A 125 17.61 -9.82 11.94
C PRO A 125 18.79 -9.97 10.94
N HIS A 126 18.50 -10.31 9.68
CA HIS A 126 19.49 -10.58 8.62
C HIS A 126 19.50 -9.55 7.48
N LYS A 127 18.67 -8.51 7.51
CA LYS A 127 18.74 -7.42 6.53
C LYS A 127 19.62 -6.30 7.07
N ALA A 128 20.38 -5.63 6.20
CA ALA A 128 21.22 -4.49 6.56
C ALA A 128 20.45 -3.25 7.08
N PHE A 129 19.11 -3.32 7.16
CA PHE A 129 18.23 -2.27 7.65
C PHE A 129 16.92 -2.86 8.22
N HIS A 130 16.39 -2.25 9.27
CA HIS A 130 15.12 -2.62 9.92
C HIS A 130 14.04 -1.62 9.56
N ARG A 131 12.87 -2.09 9.13
CA ARG A 131 11.73 -1.25 8.75
C ARG A 131 10.78 -1.14 9.94
N ASP A 132 10.45 0.08 10.35
CA ASP A 132 9.35 0.29 11.31
C ASP A 132 7.99 0.20 10.58
N HIS A 133 7.32 -0.93 10.73
CA HIS A 133 6.03 -1.17 10.08
C HIS A 133 4.87 -0.37 10.69
N ILE A 134 4.98 0.06 11.95
CA ILE A 134 3.96 0.87 12.65
C ILE A 134 3.90 2.27 12.06
N VAL A 135 5.05 2.81 11.67
CA VAL A 135 5.17 4.11 11.02
C VAL A 135 4.85 4.01 9.53
N HIS A 136 5.37 2.97 8.88
CA HIS A 136 5.25 2.74 7.45
C HIS A 136 3.78 2.65 7.01
N GLN A 137 2.97 1.81 7.66
CA GLN A 137 1.57 1.57 7.27
C GLN A 137 0.71 2.86 7.25
N PRO A 138 0.68 3.70 8.31
CA PRO A 138 0.03 5.01 8.29
C PRO A 138 0.55 5.96 7.22
N MET A 139 1.87 6.01 7.01
CA MET A 139 2.43 6.86 5.97
C MET A 139 2.02 6.38 4.58
N THR A 140 1.95 5.06 4.33
CA THR A 140 1.46 4.50 3.06
C THR A 140 0.00 4.84 2.85
N ALA A 141 -0.83 4.81 3.91
CA ALA A 141 -2.22 5.24 3.85
C ALA A 141 -2.35 6.72 3.48
N TYR A 142 -1.51 7.59 4.06
CA TYR A 142 -1.43 9.00 3.67
C TYR A 142 -1.08 9.17 2.19
N VAL A 143 -0.02 8.51 1.71
CA VAL A 143 0.37 8.56 0.29
C VAL A 143 -0.76 8.10 -0.61
N ALA A 144 -1.44 7.01 -0.26
CA ALA A 144 -2.58 6.50 -1.03
C ALA A 144 -3.72 7.52 -1.12
N MET A 145 -4.01 8.26 -0.03
CA MET A 145 -5.02 9.32 -0.04
C MET A 145 -4.60 10.52 -0.92
N VAL A 146 -3.32 10.89 -0.93
CA VAL A 146 -2.79 11.92 -1.84
C VAL A 146 -2.94 11.48 -3.31
N LEU A 147 -2.63 10.23 -3.62
CA LEU A 147 -2.76 9.68 -4.98
C LEU A 147 -4.20 9.63 -5.47
N LEU A 148 -5.16 9.34 -4.59
CA LEU A 148 -6.58 9.37 -4.91
C LEU A 148 -7.04 10.78 -5.31
N GLY A 149 -6.55 11.81 -4.61
CA GLY A 149 -6.92 13.21 -4.83
C GLY A 149 -8.32 13.57 -4.32
N GLU A 150 -8.72 14.84 -4.53
CA GLU A 150 -10.07 15.32 -4.23
C GLU A 150 -11.05 14.97 -5.36
N SER A 151 -12.33 14.77 -5.01
CA SER A 151 -13.40 14.60 -6.00
C SER A 151 -13.65 15.93 -6.70
N SER A 152 -13.90 15.91 -8.01
CA SER A 152 -14.18 17.13 -8.80
C SER A 152 -15.47 17.86 -8.39
N ILE A 153 -16.25 17.29 -7.47
CA ILE A 153 -17.57 17.79 -7.05
C ILE A 153 -17.45 18.94 -6.02
N ASP A 154 -16.36 19.05 -5.26
CA ASP A 154 -16.17 20.11 -4.23
C ASP A 154 -15.55 21.43 -4.75
N SER A 155 -15.77 21.73 -6.03
CA SER A 155 -15.25 22.95 -6.70
C SER A 155 -15.93 24.27 -6.26
N SER A 156 -16.78 24.25 -5.23
CA SER A 156 -17.49 25.43 -4.70
C SER A 156 -16.63 26.38 -3.87
N THR A 157 -15.36 26.04 -3.65
CA THR A 157 -14.42 26.91 -2.93
C THR A 157 -13.35 27.38 -3.90
N THR A 158 -13.27 28.71 -4.05
CA THR A 158 -12.32 29.47 -4.85
C THR A 158 -10.88 29.06 -4.59
N ALA A 159 -10.44 27.97 -5.22
CA ALA A 159 -9.03 27.68 -5.40
C ALA A 159 -8.55 28.64 -6.49
N THR A 160 -7.72 29.60 -6.09
CA THR A 160 -6.92 30.41 -7.00
C THR A 160 -6.05 29.45 -7.83
N ASP A 161 -6.52 29.23 -9.06
CA ASP A 161 -5.91 28.45 -10.13
C ASP A 161 -5.88 26.90 -9.98
N PRO A 162 -6.98 26.20 -10.37
CA PRO A 162 -7.03 24.73 -10.41
C PRO A 162 -6.01 24.10 -11.38
N SER A 163 -5.37 24.88 -12.25
CA SER A 163 -4.34 24.39 -13.17
C SER A 163 -3.00 24.12 -12.47
N SER A 164 -2.76 24.67 -11.28
CA SER A 164 -1.45 24.59 -10.60
C SER A 164 -1.29 23.39 -9.67
N SER A 165 -2.38 22.70 -9.30
CA SER A 165 -2.36 21.71 -8.22
C SER A 165 -2.12 20.28 -8.74
N PHE A 166 -1.23 19.53 -8.08
CA PHE A 166 -1.02 18.11 -8.39
C PHE A 166 -2.30 17.32 -8.10
N ASN A 167 -2.91 16.75 -9.14
CA ASN A 167 -4.06 15.85 -9.04
C ASN A 167 -4.07 14.87 -10.22
N LEU A 168 -3.87 13.58 -9.93
CA LEU A 168 -3.95 12.51 -10.94
C LEU A 168 -5.40 12.03 -11.18
N ASN A 169 -6.33 12.45 -10.32
CA ASN A 169 -7.74 12.04 -10.27
C ASN A 169 -7.89 10.51 -10.34
N LEU A 170 -7.06 9.77 -9.58
CA LEU A 170 -7.14 8.31 -9.57
C LEU A 170 -8.44 7.84 -8.91
N LEU A 171 -8.98 8.62 -7.97
CA LEU A 171 -10.28 8.36 -7.34
C LEU A 171 -11.41 8.29 -8.36
N GLY A 172 -11.61 9.36 -9.13
CA GLY A 172 -12.68 9.43 -10.12
C GLY A 172 -12.55 8.34 -11.17
N LYS A 173 -11.33 8.10 -11.67
CA LYS A 173 -11.03 7.04 -12.64
C LYS A 173 -11.31 5.64 -12.09
N ALA A 174 -10.88 5.35 -10.87
CA ALA A 174 -11.15 4.06 -10.22
C ALA A 174 -12.65 3.86 -9.98
N ALA A 175 -13.38 4.93 -9.62
CA ALA A 175 -14.82 4.89 -9.41
C ALA A 175 -15.59 4.64 -10.72
N THR A 176 -15.17 5.28 -11.82
CA THR A 176 -15.70 4.98 -13.16
C THR A 176 -15.43 3.53 -13.55
N LEU A 177 -14.22 3.01 -13.31
CA LEU A 177 -13.89 1.60 -13.59
C LEU A 177 -14.77 0.63 -12.78
N LEU A 178 -14.99 0.91 -11.49
CA LEU A 178 -15.86 0.08 -10.65
C LEU A 178 -17.29 0.05 -11.18
N ARG A 179 -17.84 1.21 -11.56
CA ARG A 179 -19.22 1.35 -12.05
C ARG A 179 -19.40 0.73 -13.44
N GLU A 180 -18.52 1.07 -14.37
CA GLU A 180 -18.78 0.88 -15.81
C GLU A 180 -17.64 0.15 -16.54
N GLY A 181 -16.46 0.01 -15.93
CA GLY A 181 -15.28 -0.58 -16.57
C GLY A 181 -15.46 -2.06 -16.87
N PRO A 182 -15.28 -2.53 -18.13
CA PRO A 182 -15.45 -3.95 -18.49
C PRO A 182 -14.43 -4.85 -17.79
N ASP A 183 -13.19 -4.39 -17.62
CA ASP A 183 -12.12 -5.12 -16.93
C ASP A 183 -12.37 -5.30 -15.43
N CYS A 184 -13.33 -4.55 -14.86
CA CYS A 184 -13.78 -4.63 -13.48
C CYS A 184 -15.12 -5.38 -13.33
N GLN A 185 -15.62 -6.05 -14.38
CA GLN A 185 -16.88 -6.79 -14.32
C GLN A 185 -16.89 -7.83 -13.19
N TYR A 186 -15.75 -8.46 -12.90
CA TYR A 186 -15.65 -9.43 -11.81
C TYR A 186 -15.95 -8.84 -10.41
N LEU A 187 -15.73 -7.54 -10.21
CA LEU A 187 -16.09 -6.85 -8.95
C LEU A 187 -17.61 -6.73 -8.84
N ARG A 188 -18.27 -6.37 -9.94
CA ARG A 188 -19.73 -6.25 -10.01
C ARG A 188 -20.42 -7.60 -9.90
N ASP A 189 -19.86 -8.63 -10.55
CA ASP A 189 -20.33 -10.00 -10.40
C ASP A 189 -20.20 -10.48 -8.95
N TYR A 190 -19.10 -10.12 -8.27
CA TYR A 190 -18.95 -10.41 -6.84
C TYR A 190 -19.97 -9.63 -5.98
N MET A 191 -20.25 -8.36 -6.29
CA MET A 191 -21.34 -7.61 -5.63
C MET A 191 -22.71 -8.30 -5.81
N LYS A 192 -22.97 -8.88 -7.00
CA LYS A 192 -24.17 -9.66 -7.26
C LYS A 192 -24.22 -10.92 -6.39
N GLU A 193 -23.11 -11.63 -6.22
CA GLU A 193 -23.00 -12.80 -5.33
C GLU A 193 -23.24 -12.44 -3.86
N LEU A 194 -22.81 -11.25 -3.45
CA LEU A 194 -23.09 -10.66 -2.13
C LEU A 194 -24.52 -10.11 -2.00
N ARG A 195 -25.39 -10.33 -3.00
CA ARG A 195 -26.81 -9.93 -3.00
C ARG A 195 -27.03 -8.42 -2.91
N PHE A 196 -26.14 -7.62 -3.48
CA PHE A 196 -26.41 -6.19 -3.64
C PHE A 196 -27.66 -5.97 -4.52
N PRO A 197 -28.38 -4.84 -4.35
CA PRO A 197 -29.44 -4.46 -5.26
C PRO A 197 -28.94 -4.38 -6.71
N LYS A 198 -29.80 -4.75 -7.68
CA LYS A 198 -29.46 -4.75 -9.12
C LYS A 198 -28.86 -3.45 -9.60
N LEU A 199 -29.38 -2.32 -9.13
CA LEU A 199 -28.87 -0.98 -9.46
C LEU A 199 -27.39 -0.79 -9.09
N VAL A 200 -26.90 -1.46 -8.04
CA VAL A 200 -25.49 -1.34 -7.63
C VAL A 200 -24.60 -2.21 -8.51
N TYR A 201 -24.87 -3.50 -8.62
CA TYR A 201 -24.01 -4.39 -9.43
C TYR A 201 -24.18 -4.19 -10.94
N SER A 202 -25.21 -3.48 -11.41
CA SER A 202 -25.31 -3.04 -12.81
C SER A 202 -24.50 -1.78 -13.12
N GLY A 203 -23.84 -1.17 -12.12
CA GLY A 203 -23.06 0.06 -12.30
C GLY A 203 -23.87 1.35 -12.19
N GLN A 204 -25.18 1.27 -11.91
CA GLN A 204 -26.10 2.41 -11.88
C GLN A 204 -26.17 3.11 -10.51
N PHE A 205 -25.22 2.85 -9.61
CA PHE A 205 -25.10 3.58 -8.35
C PHE A 205 -24.28 4.87 -8.52
N SER A 206 -24.41 5.80 -7.57
CA SER A 206 -23.80 7.13 -7.70
C SER A 206 -22.27 7.09 -7.73
N GLN A 207 -21.68 7.99 -8.50
CA GLN A 207 -20.24 8.22 -8.54
C GLN A 207 -19.68 8.46 -7.14
N TYR A 208 -20.36 9.30 -6.35
CA TYR A 208 -19.98 9.59 -4.96
C TYR A 208 -19.85 8.31 -4.10
N LEU A 209 -20.83 7.40 -4.17
CA LEU A 209 -20.77 6.15 -3.41
C LEU A 209 -19.59 5.26 -3.86
N ALA A 210 -19.31 5.19 -5.16
CA ALA A 210 -18.14 4.48 -5.68
C ALA A 210 -16.83 5.07 -5.15
N GLU A 211 -16.72 6.40 -5.16
CA GLU A 211 -15.55 7.11 -4.64
C GLU A 211 -15.36 6.85 -3.14
N MET A 212 -16.43 6.85 -2.34
CA MET A 212 -16.33 6.53 -0.91
C MET A 212 -15.89 5.09 -0.67
N CYS A 213 -16.45 4.14 -1.43
CA CYS A 213 -16.04 2.74 -1.39
C CYS A 213 -14.55 2.57 -1.69
N ILE A 214 -14.03 3.25 -2.72
CA ILE A 214 -12.62 3.19 -3.10
C ILE A 214 -11.72 3.85 -2.05
N LYS A 215 -12.08 5.04 -1.56
CA LYS A 215 -11.33 5.73 -0.50
C LYS A 215 -11.16 4.84 0.72
N GLU A 216 -12.27 4.31 1.24
CA GLU A 216 -12.25 3.50 2.45
C GLU A 216 -11.52 2.18 2.26
N THR A 217 -11.77 1.50 1.16
CA THR A 217 -11.12 0.22 0.86
C THR A 217 -9.61 0.41 0.65
N THR A 218 -9.19 1.48 -0.02
CA THR A 218 -7.77 1.80 -0.24
C THR A 218 -7.08 2.12 1.08
N TYR A 219 -7.73 2.92 1.92
CA TYR A 219 -7.21 3.29 3.23
C TYR A 219 -7.00 2.05 4.12
N LEU A 220 -7.98 1.15 4.18
CA LEU A 220 -7.89 -0.12 4.90
C LEU A 220 -6.76 -0.99 4.36
N ALA A 221 -6.68 -1.17 3.04
CA ALA A 221 -5.64 -1.97 2.42
C ALA A 221 -4.24 -1.41 2.75
N ALA A 222 -4.05 -0.10 2.62
CA ALA A 222 -2.79 0.57 2.93
C ALA A 222 -2.40 0.46 4.40
N LEU A 223 -3.36 0.51 5.31
CA LEU A 223 -3.06 0.43 6.74
C LEU A 223 -2.69 -0.99 7.21
N PHE A 224 -3.18 -2.02 6.53
CA PHE A 224 -3.00 -3.42 6.96
C PHE A 224 -2.18 -4.29 6.01
N HIS A 225 -1.59 -3.73 4.95
CA HIS A 225 -0.85 -4.51 3.96
C HIS A 225 0.31 -5.33 4.54
N ASP A 226 0.89 -4.87 5.65
CA ASP A 226 2.03 -5.50 6.32
C ASP A 226 1.70 -6.33 7.57
N ILE A 227 0.42 -6.56 7.87
CA ILE A 227 -0.01 -7.29 9.08
C ILE A 227 0.47 -8.74 9.15
N GLY A 228 0.88 -9.32 8.01
CA GLY A 228 1.28 -10.72 7.87
C GLY A 228 2.75 -11.03 8.15
N TYR A 229 3.59 -10.04 8.40
CA TYR A 229 5.05 -10.24 8.54
C TYR A 229 5.47 -11.27 9.62
N PRO A 230 4.88 -11.33 10.82
CA PRO A 230 5.27 -12.34 11.82
C PRO A 230 4.88 -13.73 11.39
N TYR A 231 3.74 -13.89 10.74
CA TYR A 231 3.30 -15.19 10.23
C TYR A 231 4.20 -15.65 9.09
N GLN A 232 4.69 -14.73 8.27
CA GLN A 232 5.75 -15.02 7.31
C GLN A 232 7.04 -15.49 8.03
N PHE A 233 7.43 -14.83 9.13
CA PHE A 233 8.60 -15.22 9.92
C PHE A 233 8.45 -16.61 10.55
N VAL A 234 7.33 -16.88 11.23
CA VAL A 234 7.00 -18.20 11.80
C VAL A 234 7.00 -19.26 10.69
N GLY A 235 6.41 -18.95 9.54
CA GLY A 235 6.41 -19.86 8.38
C GLY A 235 7.82 -20.16 7.85
N LYS A 236 8.73 -19.17 7.85
CA LYS A 236 10.15 -19.39 7.48
C LYS A 236 10.87 -20.27 8.49
N ILE A 237 10.67 -20.06 9.79
CA ILE A 237 11.23 -20.93 10.84
C ILE A 237 10.72 -22.36 10.67
N GLN A 238 9.40 -22.54 10.56
CA GLN A 238 8.81 -23.86 10.38
C GLN A 238 9.36 -24.57 9.14
N ASN A 239 9.50 -23.86 8.01
CA ASN A 239 10.06 -24.45 6.80
C ASN A 239 11.52 -24.89 6.98
N ASN A 240 12.35 -24.10 7.66
CA ASN A 240 13.75 -24.45 7.93
C ASN A 240 13.89 -25.61 8.92
N LEU A 241 12.94 -25.76 9.85
CA LEU A 241 12.91 -26.86 10.82
C LEU A 241 12.21 -28.12 10.31
N ARG A 242 11.73 -28.12 9.06
CA ARG A 242 10.89 -29.20 8.51
C ARG A 242 11.61 -30.54 8.41
N GLU A 243 12.91 -30.54 8.15
CA GLU A 243 13.73 -31.76 8.14
C GLU A 243 13.93 -32.35 9.54
N HIS A 244 13.63 -31.58 10.59
CA HIS A 244 13.85 -31.94 12.00
C HIS A 244 12.55 -32.14 12.79
N SER A 245 11.37 -31.95 12.18
CA SER A 245 10.08 -32.06 12.86
C SER A 245 9.07 -32.87 12.07
N GLN A 246 8.64 -34.00 12.65
CA GLN A 246 7.64 -34.91 12.07
C GLN A 246 6.21 -34.36 12.11
N ALA A 247 5.96 -33.28 12.87
CA ALA A 247 4.62 -32.77 13.16
C ALA A 247 4.19 -31.55 12.29
N LEU A 248 5.02 -31.11 11.34
CA LEU A 248 4.72 -29.91 10.56
C LEU A 248 3.81 -30.21 9.35
N VAL A 249 2.72 -29.45 9.26
CA VAL A 249 1.78 -29.52 8.12
C VAL A 249 2.53 -29.21 6.83
N SER A 250 2.40 -30.08 5.83
CA SER A 250 3.03 -29.86 4.53
C SER A 250 2.48 -28.59 3.87
N LEU A 251 3.34 -27.83 3.18
CA LEU A 251 2.89 -26.64 2.44
C LEU A 251 1.86 -26.98 1.36
N ASP A 252 1.91 -28.18 0.78
CA ASP A 252 0.92 -28.67 -0.17
C ASP A 252 -0.46 -28.84 0.48
N THR A 253 -0.50 -29.46 1.67
CA THR A 253 -1.72 -29.58 2.47
C THR A 253 -2.27 -28.22 2.87
N LEU A 254 -1.39 -27.31 3.31
CA LEU A 254 -1.77 -25.96 3.71
C LEU A 254 -2.33 -25.15 2.52
N ALA A 255 -1.66 -25.19 1.37
CA ALA A 255 -2.10 -24.52 0.15
C ALA A 255 -3.46 -25.05 -0.33
N LYS A 256 -3.66 -26.38 -0.30
CA LYS A 256 -4.96 -27.00 -0.62
C LYS A 256 -6.05 -26.57 0.36
N SER A 257 -5.76 -26.58 1.67
CA SER A 257 -6.71 -26.15 2.71
C SER A 257 -7.11 -24.69 2.53
N ILE A 258 -6.14 -23.79 2.36
CA ILE A 258 -6.37 -22.36 2.13
C ILE A 258 -7.14 -22.15 0.83
N GLY A 259 -6.68 -22.75 -0.27
CA GLY A 259 -7.34 -22.64 -1.56
C GLY A 259 -8.79 -23.10 -1.52
N ASN A 260 -9.09 -24.20 -0.83
CA ASN A 260 -10.46 -24.69 -0.68
C ASN A 260 -11.33 -23.83 0.24
N THR A 261 -10.74 -23.23 1.28
CA THR A 261 -11.44 -22.39 2.25
C THR A 261 -11.79 -21.03 1.65
N TYR A 262 -10.87 -20.43 0.89
CA TYR A 262 -10.98 -19.06 0.39
C TYR A 262 -11.32 -18.96 -1.11
N LYS A 263 -11.46 -20.06 -1.85
CA LYS A 263 -11.71 -20.04 -3.31
C LYS A 263 -12.87 -19.13 -3.73
N ASN A 264 -13.96 -19.09 -2.97
CA ASN A 264 -15.14 -18.29 -3.35
C ASN A 264 -15.07 -16.83 -2.85
N ARG A 265 -13.90 -16.37 -2.42
CA ARG A 265 -13.70 -15.03 -1.88
C ARG A 265 -12.95 -14.16 -2.87
N LEU A 266 -13.30 -12.87 -2.89
CA LEU A 266 -12.75 -11.91 -3.85
C LEU A 266 -11.23 -11.80 -3.78
N VAL A 267 -10.64 -12.04 -2.60
CA VAL A 267 -9.19 -12.03 -2.36
C VAL A 267 -8.42 -12.90 -3.35
N PHE A 268 -8.97 -14.03 -3.78
CA PHE A 268 -8.28 -15.02 -4.61
C PHE A 268 -8.62 -14.98 -6.09
N HIS A 269 -9.53 -14.09 -6.51
CA HIS A 269 -9.83 -13.90 -7.94
C HIS A 269 -8.57 -13.61 -8.78
N PRO A 270 -7.57 -12.82 -8.33
CA PRO A 270 -6.35 -12.64 -9.11
C PRO A 270 -5.62 -13.95 -9.39
N LEU A 271 -5.63 -14.91 -8.46
CA LEU A 271 -4.92 -16.19 -8.60
C LEU A 271 -5.60 -17.13 -9.62
N ASP A 272 -6.84 -16.82 -10.00
CA ASP A 272 -7.63 -17.49 -11.05
C ASP A 272 -7.80 -16.61 -12.30
N GLY A 273 -6.99 -15.56 -12.44
CA GLY A 273 -7.02 -14.66 -13.60
C GLY A 273 -8.24 -13.72 -13.64
N TYR A 274 -8.67 -13.24 -12.47
CA TYR A 274 -9.76 -12.28 -12.28
C TYR A 274 -11.14 -12.77 -12.72
N ARG A 275 -11.38 -14.09 -12.66
CA ARG A 275 -12.67 -14.71 -12.97
C ARG A 275 -13.54 -14.82 -11.71
N THR A 276 -14.86 -14.74 -11.87
CA THR A 276 -15.83 -15.03 -10.80
C THR A 276 -16.17 -16.51 -10.78
N HIS A 277 -16.13 -17.10 -9.58
CA HIS A 277 -16.57 -18.48 -9.36
C HIS A 277 -18.09 -18.53 -9.20
N SER A 278 -18.84 -18.45 -10.30
CA SER A 278 -20.26 -18.79 -10.20
C SER A 278 -20.42 -20.30 -9.98
N ARG A 279 -21.51 -20.74 -9.33
CA ARG A 279 -21.88 -22.17 -9.26
C ARG A 279 -21.95 -22.83 -10.65
N SER A 280 -22.16 -22.04 -11.71
CA SER A 280 -22.22 -22.43 -13.12
C SER A 280 -20.88 -22.35 -13.87
N ALA A 281 -19.81 -21.83 -13.25
CA ALA A 281 -18.48 -21.69 -13.85
C ALA A 281 -17.39 -21.93 -12.78
N PRO A 282 -17.21 -23.18 -12.32
CA PRO A 282 -16.17 -23.52 -11.35
C PRO A 282 -14.76 -23.21 -11.90
N SER A 283 -13.81 -22.92 -11.01
CA SER A 283 -12.42 -22.57 -11.37
C SER A 283 -11.83 -23.61 -12.32
N THR A 284 -11.37 -23.19 -13.49
CA THR A 284 -10.76 -24.10 -14.48
C THR A 284 -9.24 -24.27 -14.29
N TRP A 285 -8.62 -23.63 -13.28
CA TRP A 285 -7.16 -23.54 -13.17
C TRP A 285 -6.45 -24.73 -12.50
N GLY A 286 -7.19 -25.74 -12.03
CA GLY A 286 -6.62 -27.03 -11.59
C GLY A 286 -5.48 -26.88 -10.57
N GLU A 287 -4.37 -27.58 -10.79
CA GLU A 287 -3.20 -27.59 -9.88
C GLU A 287 -2.45 -26.25 -9.83
N LYS A 288 -2.50 -25.45 -10.90
CA LYS A 288 -1.74 -24.18 -11.00
C LYS A 288 -2.17 -23.15 -9.96
N TYR A 289 -3.45 -23.10 -9.64
CA TYR A 289 -3.99 -22.24 -8.58
C TYR A 289 -3.36 -22.56 -7.21
N PHE A 290 -3.28 -23.84 -6.86
CA PHE A 290 -2.69 -24.28 -5.60
C PHE A 290 -1.17 -24.08 -5.57
N GLU A 291 -0.48 -24.26 -6.70
CA GLU A 291 0.95 -23.95 -6.80
C GLU A 291 1.22 -22.45 -6.60
N ILE A 292 0.41 -21.55 -7.16
CA ILE A 292 0.54 -20.10 -6.90
C ILE A 292 0.35 -19.80 -5.41
N ILE A 293 -0.65 -20.40 -4.74
CA ILE A 293 -0.86 -20.23 -3.30
C ILE A 293 0.36 -20.70 -2.52
N LYS A 294 0.88 -21.88 -2.83
CA LYS A 294 2.06 -22.48 -2.20
C LYS A 294 3.32 -21.62 -2.38
N GLU A 295 3.57 -21.14 -3.60
CA GLU A 295 4.68 -20.21 -3.87
C GLU A 295 4.50 -18.91 -3.09
N SER A 296 3.28 -18.38 -3.04
CA SER A 296 2.95 -17.13 -2.34
C SER A 296 3.20 -17.24 -0.84
N LEU A 297 2.79 -18.36 -0.21
CA LEU A 297 3.01 -18.63 1.21
C LEU A 297 4.50 -18.68 1.58
N ARG A 298 5.37 -19.07 0.63
CA ARG A 298 6.82 -19.11 0.84
C ARG A 298 7.49 -17.75 0.67
N SER A 299 7.04 -16.98 -0.32
CA SER A 299 7.85 -15.89 -0.88
C SER A 299 7.27 -14.49 -0.68
N THR A 300 5.99 -14.38 -0.32
CA THR A 300 5.32 -13.08 -0.17
C THR A 300 4.85 -12.87 1.25
N HIS A 301 4.81 -11.63 1.71
CA HIS A 301 4.10 -11.24 2.94
C HIS A 301 2.66 -10.86 2.63
N GLY A 302 2.36 -10.40 1.41
CA GLY A 302 1.00 -10.07 0.97
C GLY A 302 -0.01 -11.21 1.16
N MET A 303 0.38 -12.47 0.91
CA MET A 303 -0.49 -13.65 1.17
C MET A 303 -0.83 -13.80 2.66
N HIS A 304 0.19 -13.77 3.53
CA HIS A 304 -0.02 -13.86 4.98
C HIS A 304 -0.85 -12.68 5.48
N SER A 305 -0.55 -11.48 5.00
CA SER A 305 -1.27 -10.26 5.39
C SER A 305 -2.75 -10.33 5.01
N ALA A 306 -3.06 -10.74 3.78
CA ALA A 306 -4.43 -10.86 3.30
C ALA A 306 -5.23 -11.91 4.07
N LEU A 307 -4.63 -13.08 4.32
CA LEU A 307 -5.27 -14.16 5.08
C LEU A 307 -5.51 -13.77 6.54
N ASN A 308 -4.53 -13.17 7.21
CA ASN A 308 -4.69 -12.71 8.58
C ASN A 308 -5.73 -11.58 8.67
N PHE A 309 -5.67 -10.62 7.75
CA PHE A 309 -6.65 -9.55 7.67
C PHE A 309 -8.08 -10.10 7.56
N LEU A 310 -8.30 -11.09 6.69
CA LEU A 310 -9.60 -11.74 6.57
C LEU A 310 -9.97 -12.58 7.79
N PHE A 311 -9.07 -13.43 8.27
CA PHE A 311 -9.32 -14.31 9.41
C PHE A 311 -9.72 -13.53 10.67
N LEU A 312 -8.99 -12.45 10.98
CA LEU A 312 -9.28 -11.59 12.12
C LEU A 312 -10.64 -10.90 11.98
N ASN A 313 -10.96 -10.43 10.77
CA ASN A 313 -12.30 -9.88 10.47
C ASN A 313 -13.37 -10.96 10.66
N ASP A 314 -13.17 -12.16 10.14
CA ASP A 314 -14.17 -13.22 10.17
C ASP A 314 -14.47 -13.67 11.62
N ARG A 315 -13.43 -13.77 12.45
CA ARG A 315 -13.54 -14.13 13.88
C ARG A 315 -14.33 -13.13 14.71
N ILE A 316 -14.19 -11.84 14.42
CA ILE A 316 -14.89 -10.79 15.17
C ILE A 316 -16.31 -10.59 14.66
N ARG A 317 -16.54 -10.83 13.37
CA ARG A 317 -17.80 -10.50 12.69
C ARG A 317 -18.81 -11.65 12.66
N LYS A 318 -18.55 -12.79 13.36
CA LYS A 318 -19.34 -14.04 13.22
C LYS A 318 -19.58 -14.40 11.74
N PHE A 319 -18.55 -14.24 10.92
CA PHE A 319 -18.63 -14.52 9.48
C PHE A 319 -18.60 -16.02 9.20
N PRO A 320 -19.32 -16.53 8.17
CA PRO A 320 -20.23 -15.84 7.25
C PRO A 320 -21.69 -15.78 7.74
N ASP A 321 -21.97 -16.18 8.98
CA ASP A 321 -23.30 -16.60 9.45
C ASP A 321 -24.17 -15.47 10.02
N ASP A 322 -23.73 -14.21 9.95
CA ASP A 322 -24.50 -13.05 10.39
C ASP A 322 -25.35 -12.47 9.23
N PRO A 323 -26.67 -12.70 9.18
CA PRO A 323 -27.55 -12.18 8.14
C PRO A 323 -27.71 -10.65 8.19
N GLU A 324 -27.37 -10.00 9.31
CA GLU A 324 -27.44 -8.55 9.50
C GLU A 324 -26.19 -7.83 8.96
N GLN A 325 -25.21 -8.57 8.43
CA GLN A 325 -23.98 -7.98 7.93
C GLN A 325 -24.18 -7.25 6.60
N SER A 326 -23.80 -5.97 6.57
CA SER A 326 -23.81 -5.15 5.34
C SER A 326 -22.98 -5.79 4.21
N PRO A 327 -23.59 -6.07 3.04
CA PRO A 327 -22.89 -6.55 1.85
C PRO A 327 -21.78 -5.59 1.38
N LEU A 328 -21.99 -4.28 1.52
CA LEU A 328 -21.00 -3.25 1.20
C LEU A 328 -19.75 -3.41 2.05
N SER A 329 -19.94 -3.61 3.34
CA SER A 329 -18.82 -3.76 4.25
C SER A 329 -18.00 -5.02 3.95
N ARG A 330 -18.68 -6.14 3.64
CA ARG A 330 -18.01 -7.37 3.21
C ARG A 330 -17.24 -7.19 1.91
N PHE A 331 -17.86 -6.55 0.90
CA PHE A 331 -17.23 -6.26 -0.38
C PHE A 331 -15.91 -5.48 -0.19
N CYS A 332 -15.96 -4.37 0.56
CA CYS A 332 -14.78 -3.55 0.81
C CYS A 332 -13.67 -4.34 1.53
N LEU A 333 -14.00 -5.11 2.57
CA LEU A 333 -12.99 -5.90 3.29
C LEU A 333 -12.29 -6.92 2.40
N GLU A 334 -13.04 -7.66 1.58
CA GLU A 334 -12.42 -8.64 0.68
C GLU A 334 -11.69 -7.99 -0.49
N TRP A 335 -12.14 -6.81 -0.95
CA TRP A 335 -11.42 -6.05 -1.96
C TRP A 335 -10.12 -5.45 -1.41
N ALA A 336 -10.12 -4.99 -0.16
CA ALA A 336 -8.91 -4.58 0.57
C ALA A 336 -7.95 -5.76 0.72
N ALA A 337 -8.45 -6.92 1.16
CA ALA A 337 -7.65 -8.15 1.25
C ALA A 337 -7.03 -8.55 -0.09
N LYS A 338 -7.75 -8.41 -1.21
CA LYS A 338 -7.21 -8.63 -2.55
C LYS A 338 -6.08 -7.66 -2.89
N ALA A 339 -6.19 -6.38 -2.52
CA ALA A 339 -5.11 -5.44 -2.74
C ALA A 339 -3.89 -5.73 -1.86
N ILE A 340 -4.12 -6.06 -0.58
CA ILE A 340 -3.09 -6.56 0.33
C ILE A 340 -2.43 -7.81 -0.25
N LEU A 341 -3.16 -8.73 -0.85
CA LEU A 341 -2.56 -9.90 -1.51
C LEU A 341 -1.63 -9.47 -2.64
N MET A 342 -2.15 -8.61 -3.53
CA MET A 342 -1.47 -8.22 -4.76
C MET A 342 -0.36 -7.17 -4.55
N HIS A 343 -0.18 -6.57 -3.38
CA HIS A 343 0.84 -5.54 -3.24
C HIS A 343 2.28 -6.12 -3.35
N ASP A 344 2.45 -7.40 -2.99
CA ASP A 344 3.74 -8.08 -2.90
C ASP A 344 3.85 -9.32 -3.82
N MET A 345 3.10 -9.38 -4.93
CA MET A 345 3.16 -10.52 -5.87
C MET A 345 4.16 -10.33 -7.03
N CYS A 346 4.97 -9.26 -7.01
CA CYS A 346 5.94 -8.97 -8.08
C CYS A 346 6.88 -10.15 -8.35
N GLY A 347 7.43 -10.79 -7.30
CA GLY A 347 8.33 -11.94 -7.42
C GLY A 347 7.69 -13.22 -7.99
N LEU A 348 6.36 -13.31 -8.00
CA LEU A 348 5.61 -14.39 -8.65
C LEU A 348 5.20 -14.02 -10.07
N TYR A 349 5.05 -12.74 -10.37
CA TYR A 349 4.79 -12.27 -11.72
C TYR A 349 6.04 -12.38 -12.60
N ILE A 350 7.15 -11.80 -12.13
CA ILE A 350 8.38 -11.62 -12.89
C ILE A 350 9.57 -12.19 -12.11
N THR A 351 10.49 -12.86 -12.82
CA THR A 351 11.77 -13.27 -12.25
C THR A 351 12.93 -12.81 -13.12
N LYS A 352 14.03 -12.45 -12.46
CA LYS A 352 15.29 -12.10 -13.10
C LYS A 352 16.20 -13.32 -13.08
N ALA A 353 16.48 -13.87 -14.26
CA ALA A 353 17.43 -14.96 -14.40
C ALA A 353 18.87 -14.48 -14.11
N LYS A 354 19.80 -15.41 -13.87
CA LYS A 354 21.21 -15.11 -13.55
C LYS A 354 21.90 -14.26 -14.63
N ASN A 355 21.44 -14.34 -15.88
CA ASN A 355 21.91 -13.55 -17.03
C ASN A 355 21.24 -12.16 -17.15
N LYS A 356 20.45 -11.72 -16.15
CA LYS A 356 19.63 -10.49 -16.16
C LYS A 356 18.45 -10.52 -17.14
N GLU A 357 18.15 -11.66 -17.75
CA GLU A 357 16.96 -11.81 -18.59
C GLU A 357 15.70 -11.85 -17.73
N ILE A 358 14.65 -11.19 -18.22
CA ILE A 358 13.35 -11.10 -17.56
C ILE A 358 12.45 -12.21 -18.07
N THR A 359 11.93 -13.03 -17.15
CA THR A 359 10.96 -14.08 -17.47
C THR A 359 9.65 -13.87 -16.72
N PHE A 360 8.52 -14.17 -17.38
CA PHE A 360 7.19 -14.05 -16.81
C PHE A 360 6.67 -15.42 -16.36
N LYS A 361 6.49 -15.60 -15.05
CA LYS A 361 5.93 -16.84 -14.49
C LYS A 361 4.40 -16.84 -14.56
N HIS A 362 3.79 -15.76 -14.07
CA HIS A 362 2.34 -15.65 -13.94
C HIS A 362 1.84 -14.31 -14.48
N LYS A 363 1.73 -14.20 -15.82
CA LYS A 363 1.38 -12.94 -16.53
C LYS A 363 0.09 -12.26 -16.02
N HIS A 364 -0.87 -13.03 -15.54
CA HIS A 364 -2.14 -12.53 -15.04
C HIS A 364 -2.02 -11.83 -13.66
N LEU A 365 -0.91 -12.03 -12.93
CA LEU A 365 -0.64 -11.32 -11.67
C LEU A 365 -0.13 -9.88 -11.90
N ARG A 366 0.08 -9.46 -13.16
CA ARG A 366 0.42 -8.07 -13.47
C ARG A 366 -0.69 -7.14 -12.96
N VAL A 367 -0.33 -6.15 -12.14
CA VAL A 367 -1.29 -5.24 -11.52
C VAL A 367 -1.61 -4.11 -12.49
N ARG A 368 -2.72 -4.28 -13.23
CA ARG A 368 -3.25 -3.24 -14.12
C ARG A 368 -4.23 -2.34 -13.40
N PHE A 369 -4.11 -1.03 -13.57
CA PHE A 369 -5.08 -0.11 -13.00
C PHE A 369 -6.50 -0.34 -13.53
N ARG A 370 -6.66 -0.65 -14.83
CA ARG A 370 -7.97 -0.96 -15.43
C ARG A 370 -8.68 -2.15 -14.78
N THR A 371 -7.93 -3.18 -14.40
CA THR A 371 -8.47 -4.44 -13.85
C THR A 371 -8.51 -4.44 -12.32
N SER A 372 -7.49 -3.87 -11.67
CA SER A 372 -7.35 -3.86 -10.21
C SER A 372 -6.86 -2.49 -9.71
N PRO A 373 -7.69 -1.43 -9.83
CA PRO A 373 -7.28 -0.07 -9.55
C PRO A 373 -6.79 0.10 -8.10
N LEU A 374 -7.43 -0.60 -7.15
CA LEU A 374 -7.06 -0.54 -5.75
C LEU A 374 -5.69 -1.17 -5.45
N SER A 375 -5.41 -2.34 -6.03
CA SER A 375 -4.09 -2.97 -5.94
C SER A 375 -3.02 -2.08 -6.57
N TYR A 376 -3.32 -1.45 -7.71
CA TYR A 376 -2.39 -0.54 -8.37
C TYR A 376 -2.05 0.66 -7.48
N ILE A 377 -3.07 1.31 -6.90
CA ILE A 377 -2.87 2.45 -6.01
C ILE A 377 -2.05 2.05 -4.77
N LEU A 378 -2.32 0.89 -4.18
CA LEU A 378 -1.57 0.41 -3.02
C LEU A 378 -0.10 0.15 -3.35
N VAL A 379 0.21 -0.57 -4.43
CA VAL A 379 1.61 -0.84 -4.85
C VAL A 379 2.35 0.46 -5.15
N LEU A 380 1.68 1.41 -5.83
CA LEU A 380 2.26 2.71 -6.13
C LEU A 380 2.50 3.52 -4.84
N ALA A 381 1.55 3.50 -3.90
CA ALA A 381 1.69 4.19 -2.62
C ALA A 381 2.85 3.63 -1.79
N ASP A 382 2.96 2.29 -1.69
CA ASP A 382 4.06 1.62 -0.98
C ASP A 382 5.42 1.94 -1.62
N SER A 383 5.47 1.98 -2.97
CA SER A 383 6.69 2.37 -3.70
C SER A 383 7.10 3.84 -3.48
N ILE A 384 6.12 4.74 -3.29
CA ILE A 384 6.35 6.16 -3.00
C ILE A 384 6.70 6.39 -1.53
N GLN A 385 6.16 5.58 -0.61
CA GLN A 385 6.38 5.71 0.83
C GLN A 385 7.81 5.31 1.19
N ASN A 386 8.72 6.28 1.09
CA ASN A 386 10.10 6.13 1.54
C ASN A 386 10.54 7.23 2.51
N PHE A 387 9.87 8.39 2.53
CA PHE A 387 10.17 9.49 3.46
C PHE A 387 9.85 9.11 4.89
N GLY A 388 10.64 9.59 5.85
CA GLY A 388 10.42 9.32 7.29
C GLY A 388 10.51 7.84 7.67
N ARG A 389 10.98 6.98 6.76
CA ARG A 389 11.15 5.55 7.01
C ARG A 389 12.30 5.34 7.98
N ILE A 390 11.98 5.05 9.24
CA ILE A 390 12.97 4.81 10.29
C ILE A 390 13.73 3.52 10.00
N ASN A 391 15.05 3.60 10.11
CA ASN A 391 15.96 2.48 10.13
C ASN A 391 16.60 2.37 11.51
N ALA A 392 16.59 1.17 12.07
CA ALA A 392 17.41 0.85 13.24
C ALA A 392 18.78 0.34 12.77
N LYS A 393 19.86 0.88 13.35
CA LYS A 393 21.23 0.37 13.21
C LYS A 393 21.67 -0.19 14.55
N PHE A 394 22.17 -1.42 14.53
CA PHE A 394 22.72 -2.10 15.70
C PHE A 394 24.22 -1.92 15.70
N SER A 395 24.77 -1.34 16.76
CA SER A 395 26.21 -1.19 16.97
C SER A 395 26.61 -1.79 18.31
N LYS A 396 27.72 -2.52 18.32
CA LYS A 396 28.41 -2.89 19.56
C LYS A 396 29.33 -1.73 19.93
N LYS A 397 29.24 -1.22 21.15
CA LYS A 397 30.31 -0.35 21.67
C LYS A 397 31.60 -1.18 21.75
N GLU A 398 32.68 -0.69 21.16
CA GLU A 398 33.95 -1.41 20.99
C GLU A 398 34.73 -1.68 22.30
N SER A 399 34.13 -1.55 23.48
CA SER A 399 34.85 -1.68 24.74
C SER A 399 34.14 -2.66 25.68
N THR A 400 34.58 -3.92 25.66
CA THR A 400 34.22 -5.08 26.52
C THR A 400 33.20 -6.06 25.94
N THR A 401 33.45 -7.35 26.20
CA THR A 401 32.66 -8.53 25.82
C THR A 401 31.22 -8.53 26.38
N GLU A 402 30.89 -7.60 27.26
CA GLU A 402 29.57 -7.42 27.88
C GLU A 402 28.88 -6.10 27.48
N SER A 403 29.39 -5.38 26.47
CA SER A 403 28.78 -4.11 26.06
C SER A 403 27.36 -4.30 25.54
N PRO A 404 26.36 -3.57 26.08
CA PRO A 404 25.00 -3.60 25.56
C PRO A 404 25.00 -3.16 24.09
N ILE A 405 24.20 -3.85 23.27
CA ILE A 405 23.99 -3.47 21.88
C ILE A 405 23.27 -2.12 21.88
N SER A 406 23.87 -1.09 21.28
CA SER A 406 23.20 0.19 21.05
C SER A 406 22.40 0.14 19.75
N ILE A 407 21.19 0.70 19.80
CA ILE A 407 20.31 0.85 18.64
C ILE A 407 20.23 2.34 18.31
N GLU A 408 20.65 2.72 17.10
CA GLU A 408 20.49 4.07 16.57
C GLU A 408 19.32 4.08 15.57
N TYR A 409 18.35 4.96 15.79
CA TYR A 409 17.22 5.16 14.90
C TYR A 409 17.45 6.37 13.98
N GLY A 410 17.13 6.24 12.70
CA GLY A 410 17.16 7.38 11.79
C GLY A 410 16.51 7.10 10.43
N SER A 411 15.97 8.14 9.80
CA SER A 411 15.47 8.05 8.42
C SER A 411 16.54 8.42 7.41
N LYS A 412 16.63 7.63 6.33
CA LYS A 412 17.54 7.93 5.20
C LYS A 412 16.93 8.89 4.18
N CYS A 413 15.61 8.98 4.12
CA CYS A 413 14.89 9.76 3.11
C CYS A 413 14.06 10.82 3.82
N SER A 414 14.36 12.08 3.57
CA SER A 414 13.73 13.22 4.26
C SER A 414 12.35 13.55 3.68
N LYS A 415 12.23 13.49 2.35
CA LYS A 415 11.03 13.83 1.59
C LYS A 415 11.01 13.12 0.25
N VAL A 416 9.82 12.98 -0.31
CA VAL A 416 9.60 12.51 -1.68
C VAL A 416 8.82 13.58 -2.43
N LYS A 417 9.32 14.00 -3.59
CA LYS A 417 8.61 14.91 -4.49
C LYS A 417 8.02 14.12 -5.65
N LEU A 418 6.72 14.26 -5.86
CA LEU A 418 6.03 13.77 -7.05
C LEU A 418 6.00 14.90 -8.07
N GLN A 419 6.48 14.66 -9.28
CA GLN A 419 6.39 15.59 -10.40
C GLN A 419 5.65 14.94 -11.56
N PHE A 420 4.54 15.51 -11.98
CA PHE A 420 3.79 15.02 -13.13
C PHE A 420 3.86 16.03 -14.28
N ASN A 421 4.43 15.60 -15.40
CA ASN A 421 4.45 16.38 -16.62
C ASN A 421 3.16 16.09 -17.41
N LYS A 422 2.27 17.09 -17.51
CA LYS A 422 0.96 16.96 -18.16
C LYS A 422 1.04 16.68 -19.66
N LYS A 423 2.11 17.11 -20.33
CA LYS A 423 2.31 16.94 -21.77
C LYS A 423 2.83 15.55 -22.10
N SER A 424 3.92 15.12 -21.46
CA SER A 424 4.50 13.78 -21.67
C SER A 424 3.75 12.68 -20.93
N LYS A 425 2.87 13.03 -19.97
CA LYS A 425 2.19 12.12 -19.04
C LYS A 425 3.16 11.31 -18.17
N GLU A 426 4.36 11.84 -17.94
CA GLU A 426 5.38 11.19 -17.12
C GLU A 426 5.25 11.60 -15.65
N LEU A 427 5.21 10.62 -14.75
CA LEU A 427 5.30 10.81 -13.31
C LEU A 427 6.73 10.50 -12.84
N THR A 428 7.42 11.48 -12.28
CA THR A 428 8.73 11.29 -11.65
C THR A 428 8.57 11.32 -10.13
N ILE A 429 9.04 10.26 -9.46
CA ILE A 429 9.12 10.12 -8.01
C ILE A 429 10.57 10.41 -7.61
N ILE A 430 10.78 11.53 -6.91
CA ILE A 430 12.11 12.00 -6.51
C ILE A 430 12.26 11.82 -5.00
N SER A 431 13.08 10.87 -4.57
CA SER A 431 13.42 10.65 -3.17
C SER A 431 14.64 11.49 -2.78
N TYR A 432 14.53 12.27 -1.71
CA TYR A 432 15.62 13.12 -1.23
C TYR A 432 16.33 12.48 -0.04
N TYR A 433 17.66 12.45 -0.12
CA TYR A 433 18.51 11.84 0.89
C TYR A 433 19.51 12.87 1.44
N PRO A 434 19.73 12.93 2.77
CA PRO A 434 20.77 13.76 3.36
C PRO A 434 22.19 13.30 3.01
N SER A 435 22.36 12.06 2.57
CA SER A 435 23.65 11.44 2.30
C SER A 435 23.86 11.28 0.80
N ILE A 436 24.88 11.94 0.25
CA ILE A 436 25.25 11.82 -1.16
C ILE A 436 25.60 10.38 -1.57
N ARG A 437 26.11 9.58 -0.63
CA ARG A 437 26.39 8.16 -0.86
C ARG A 437 25.10 7.38 -1.15
N ASP A 438 24.05 7.62 -0.36
CA ASP A 438 22.75 6.99 -0.59
C ASP A 438 22.13 7.46 -1.93
N VAL A 439 22.33 8.73 -2.32
CA VAL A 439 21.91 9.24 -3.65
C VAL A 439 22.58 8.46 -4.78
N ILE A 440 23.90 8.29 -4.72
CA ILE A 440 24.69 7.57 -5.72
C ILE A 440 24.26 6.10 -5.80
N GLU A 441 24.11 5.44 -4.65
CA GLU A 441 23.73 4.03 -4.59
C GLU A 441 22.32 3.79 -5.17
N ASN A 442 21.35 4.64 -4.80
CA ASN A 442 19.99 4.54 -5.31
C ASN A 442 19.92 4.77 -6.82
N ASN A 443 20.58 5.83 -7.34
CA ASN A 443 20.56 6.14 -8.77
C ASN A 443 21.31 5.10 -9.62
N LYS A 444 22.39 4.47 -9.11
CA LYS A 444 23.18 3.49 -9.88
C LYS A 444 22.61 2.07 -9.84
N LYS A 445 21.98 1.67 -8.73
CA LYS A 445 21.62 0.27 -8.48
C LYS A 445 20.12 0.07 -8.27
N PHE A 446 19.56 0.65 -7.21
CA PHE A 446 18.24 0.28 -6.74
C PHE A 446 17.11 0.84 -7.61
N MET A 447 17.16 2.12 -7.98
CA MET A 447 16.11 2.77 -8.75
C MET A 447 15.99 2.24 -10.18
N PRO A 448 17.09 2.04 -10.95
CA PRO A 448 16.98 1.43 -12.28
C PRO A 448 16.37 0.02 -12.25
N GLU A 449 16.72 -0.79 -11.24
CA GLU A 449 16.13 -2.12 -11.08
C GLU A 449 14.64 -2.06 -10.72
N GLN A 450 14.24 -1.16 -9.81
CA GLN A 450 12.83 -0.96 -9.49
C GLN A 450 12.04 -0.39 -10.67
N GLU A 451 12.57 0.59 -11.41
CA GLU A 451 11.96 1.09 -12.64
C GLU A 451 11.70 -0.06 -13.62
N GLN A 452 12.68 -0.94 -13.82
CA GLN A 452 12.56 -2.07 -14.73
C GLN A 452 11.52 -3.10 -14.24
N LEU A 453 11.56 -3.50 -12.97
CA LEU A 453 10.72 -4.57 -12.44
C LEU A 453 9.27 -4.12 -12.17
N PHE A 454 9.07 -2.89 -11.70
CA PHE A 454 7.75 -2.39 -11.32
C PHE A 454 7.12 -1.49 -12.36
N PHE A 455 7.88 -0.60 -12.99
CA PHE A 455 7.31 0.56 -13.70
C PHE A 455 7.53 0.54 -15.22
N HIS A 456 8.20 -0.49 -15.76
CA HIS A 456 8.39 -0.59 -17.20
C HIS A 456 7.02 -0.70 -17.91
N PRO A 457 6.70 0.15 -18.91
CA PRO A 457 5.36 0.18 -19.52
C PRO A 457 4.91 -1.16 -20.11
N ASP A 458 5.83 -1.91 -20.72
CA ASP A 458 5.48 -3.15 -21.42
C ASP A 458 5.41 -4.38 -20.52
N PHE A 459 6.19 -4.41 -19.45
CA PHE A 459 6.42 -5.63 -18.68
C PHE A 459 6.59 -5.44 -17.18
N GLY A 460 6.62 -4.20 -16.69
CA GLY A 460 6.68 -3.92 -15.27
C GLY A 460 5.47 -4.51 -14.54
N TYR A 461 5.64 -4.78 -13.25
CA TYR A 461 4.59 -5.33 -12.41
C TYR A 461 3.34 -4.45 -12.38
N LEU A 462 3.52 -3.12 -12.40
CA LEU A 462 2.45 -2.17 -12.56
C LEU A 462 2.23 -1.82 -14.03
N ASP A 463 0.95 -1.71 -14.37
CA ASP A 463 0.48 -1.25 -15.67
C ASP A 463 -0.45 -0.06 -15.47
N SER A 464 0.06 1.11 -15.89
CA SER A 464 -0.56 2.42 -15.70
C SER A 464 -1.67 2.71 -16.72
N GLU A 465 -2.02 1.77 -17.59
CA GLU A 465 -3.14 1.96 -18.53
C GLU A 465 -4.41 2.41 -17.78
N GLY A 466 -5.11 3.42 -18.31
CA GLY A 466 -6.30 4.00 -17.69
C GLY A 466 -6.04 5.02 -16.57
N THR A 467 -4.79 5.19 -16.11
CA THR A 467 -4.45 6.24 -15.12
C THR A 467 -4.17 7.59 -15.77
N GLY A 468 -3.88 7.64 -17.07
CA GLY A 468 -3.36 8.83 -17.74
C GLY A 468 -1.88 9.11 -17.47
N ILE A 469 -1.15 8.16 -16.87
CA ILE A 469 0.30 8.16 -16.71
C ILE A 469 0.88 7.24 -17.80
N SER A 470 1.78 7.76 -18.63
CA SER A 470 2.45 6.99 -19.70
C SER A 470 3.71 6.28 -19.19
N ARG A 471 4.38 6.87 -18.21
CA ARG A 471 5.65 6.39 -17.66
C ARG A 471 5.85 6.85 -16.23
N ILE A 472 6.43 5.98 -15.40
CA ILE A 472 6.87 6.32 -14.04
C ILE A 472 8.40 6.23 -13.99
N ARG A 473 9.05 7.26 -13.43
CA ARG A 473 10.50 7.32 -13.20
C ARG A 473 10.82 7.51 -11.74
N LEU A 474 11.93 6.93 -11.29
CA LEU A 474 12.48 7.03 -9.95
C LEU A 474 13.80 7.79 -9.99
N ARG A 475 13.97 8.78 -9.12
CA ARG A 475 15.22 9.55 -9.01
C ARG A 475 15.58 9.75 -7.55
N ALA A 476 16.88 9.74 -7.26
CA ALA A 476 17.42 10.14 -5.96
C ALA A 476 18.08 11.51 -6.09
N ALA A 477 17.81 12.39 -5.13
CA ALA A 477 18.38 13.73 -5.04
C ALA A 477 18.96 13.98 -3.64
N HIS A 478 19.90 14.92 -3.55
CA HIS A 478 20.46 15.36 -2.26
C HIS A 478 19.58 16.44 -1.64
N ASP A 479 19.46 16.46 -0.31
CA ASP A 479 18.91 17.61 0.41
C ASP A 479 19.93 18.76 0.37
N VAL A 480 19.66 19.76 -0.48
CA VAL A 480 20.45 21.00 -0.53
C VAL A 480 19.71 22.08 0.24
#